data_AF-A0AAD7B3K6-F1
#
_entry.id   AF-A0AAD7B3K6-F1
#
_cell.length_a   1.000
_cell.length_b   1.000
_cell.length_c   1.000
_cell.angle_alpha   90.00
_cell.angle_beta   90.00
_cell.angle_gamma   90.00
#
_symmetry.space_group_name_H-M   'P 1'
#
loop_
_entity.id
_entity.type
_entity.pdbx_description
1 polymer ?
#
loop_
_entity_poly.entity_id
_entity_poly.type
_entity_poly.pdbx_seq_one_letter_code
_entity_poly.pdbx_strand_id
1 'polypeptide(L)'
;MQKEWRKVLDELPDTPEKIPVFFFGHGAPMTMGPDSDSAGHVPAVILPWAGASGPLATFLKDFGPALLKKYPPKGIVVFSGHWETYGELTDYGESNPLLYDYQRSLAPSFYEIDFESRGDTALAQRVVDLYKAAGQRARLTPKTEARGEDGRGFTGPGFDHGVFIPFRIMFGSVFTDIPIVQVPIDSSLSPEVHWDVGKAVAELREEGILILSGGFTVHNLHNISKKYLVA
;
A
#
# COMPACT_ATOMS: atom_id res chain seq x y z
N MET A 1 -15.84 -15.74 5.70
CA MET A 1 -14.72 -14.81 5.44
C MET A 1 -13.34 -15.48 5.44
N GLN A 2 -12.70 -15.84 6.57
CA GLN A 2 -11.31 -16.37 6.53
C GLN A 2 -11.11 -17.63 5.66
N LYS A 3 -12.11 -18.52 5.58
CA LYS A 3 -12.03 -19.75 4.77
C LYS A 3 -12.21 -19.50 3.26
N GLU A 4 -12.89 -18.43 2.86
CA GLU A 4 -13.25 -18.18 1.46
C GLU A 4 -12.07 -17.62 0.66
N TRP A 5 -11.38 -16.60 1.20
CA TRP A 5 -10.21 -16.04 0.51
C TRP A 5 -9.06 -17.03 0.43
N ARG A 6 -8.88 -17.89 1.45
CA ARG A 6 -7.86 -18.96 1.42
C ARG A 6 -8.12 -19.94 0.29
N LYS A 7 -9.36 -20.37 0.12
CA LYS A 7 -9.76 -21.23 -0.99
C LYS A 7 -9.47 -20.57 -2.34
N VAL A 8 -9.82 -19.29 -2.50
CA VAL A 8 -9.51 -18.54 -3.72
C VAL A 8 -8.01 -18.45 -3.95
N LEU A 9 -7.22 -18.15 -2.92
CA LEU A 9 -5.76 -18.11 -3.01
C LEU A 9 -5.20 -19.48 -3.42
N ASP A 10 -5.72 -20.57 -2.85
CA ASP A 10 -5.32 -21.94 -3.18
C ASP A 10 -5.68 -22.32 -4.63
N GLU A 11 -6.82 -21.85 -5.15
CA GLU A 11 -7.26 -22.06 -6.53
C GLU A 11 -6.47 -21.24 -7.57
N LEU A 12 -5.77 -20.16 -7.16
CA LEU A 12 -4.93 -19.40 -8.08
C LEU A 12 -3.78 -20.26 -8.61
N PRO A 13 -3.33 -20.05 -9.86
CA PRO A 13 -2.21 -20.78 -10.44
C PRO A 13 -0.95 -20.63 -9.58
N ASP A 14 -0.20 -21.72 -9.38
CA ASP A 14 1.06 -21.68 -8.63
C ASP A 14 2.20 -20.99 -9.40
N THR A 15 1.93 -20.40 -10.57
CA THR A 15 2.90 -19.84 -11.53
C THR A 15 3.91 -18.90 -10.86
N PRO A 16 5.08 -19.41 -10.42
CA PRO A 16 6.01 -18.60 -9.64
C PRO A 16 6.75 -17.61 -10.55
N GLU A 17 6.82 -17.94 -11.84
CA GLU A 17 7.35 -17.10 -12.91
C GLU A 17 6.31 -16.16 -13.49
N LYS A 18 5.07 -16.10 -12.98
CA LYS A 18 4.08 -15.10 -13.40
C LYS A 18 3.10 -14.83 -12.26
N ILE A 19 3.62 -14.14 -11.25
CA ILE A 19 2.89 -13.91 -10.00
C ILE A 19 1.59 -13.13 -10.28
N PRO A 20 0.43 -13.50 -9.69
CA PRO A 20 -0.78 -12.69 -9.79
C PRO A 20 -0.61 -11.30 -9.16
N VAL A 21 -1.45 -10.35 -9.57
CA VAL A 21 -1.53 -9.02 -8.94
C VAL A 21 -2.60 -9.05 -7.87
N PHE A 22 -2.33 -8.45 -6.71
CA PHE A 22 -3.28 -8.42 -5.60
C PHE A 22 -3.65 -6.99 -5.22
N PHE A 23 -4.94 -6.78 -5.02
CA PHE A 23 -5.49 -5.54 -4.49
C PHE A 23 -6.07 -5.79 -3.10
N PHE A 24 -5.79 -4.91 -2.15
CA PHE A 24 -6.38 -4.97 -0.82
C PHE A 24 -6.70 -3.58 -0.27
N GLY A 25 -7.64 -3.56 0.67
CA GLY A 25 -7.94 -2.38 1.47
C GLY A 25 -6.75 -2.00 2.33
N HIS A 26 -6.14 -0.83 2.15
CA HIS A 26 -5.01 -0.42 3.01
C HIS A 26 -5.47 -0.03 4.43
N GLY A 27 -6.77 0.24 4.62
CA GLY A 27 -7.37 0.60 5.91
C GLY A 27 -7.07 2.04 6.33
N ALA A 28 -7.15 2.31 7.63
CA ALA A 28 -6.74 3.58 8.23
C ALA A 28 -5.58 3.32 9.21
N PRO A 29 -4.88 4.36 9.72
CA PRO A 29 -3.92 4.20 10.81
C PRO A 29 -4.52 3.44 12.02
N MET A 30 -5.82 3.65 12.25
CA MET A 30 -6.63 2.98 13.28
C MET A 30 -6.70 1.45 13.14
N THR A 31 -6.36 0.88 11.96
CA THR A 31 -6.29 -0.58 11.76
C THR A 31 -5.23 -1.22 12.66
N MET A 32 -4.27 -0.43 13.12
CA MET A 32 -3.16 -0.86 13.97
C MET A 32 -3.21 -0.33 15.39
N GLY A 33 -4.06 0.67 15.66
CA GLY A 33 -4.17 1.26 16.98
C GLY A 33 -4.72 0.28 18.00
N PRO A 34 -4.37 0.45 19.29
CA PRO A 34 -5.13 -0.16 20.37
C PRO A 34 -6.64 0.09 20.18
N ASP A 35 -7.46 -0.90 20.48
CA ASP A 35 -8.92 -0.75 20.35
C ASP A 35 -9.43 0.42 21.23
N SER A 36 -8.72 0.73 22.33
CA SER A 36 -8.95 1.90 23.19
C SER A 36 -8.67 3.25 22.51
N ASP A 37 -7.63 3.32 21.69
CA ASP A 37 -7.21 4.57 21.02
C ASP A 37 -8.05 4.81 19.75
N SER A 38 -8.65 3.73 19.24
CA SER A 38 -9.67 3.76 18.19
C SER A 38 -11.00 4.31 18.67
N ALA A 39 -11.37 4.05 19.93
CA ALA A 39 -12.57 4.58 20.55
C ALA A 39 -12.46 6.12 20.71
N GLY A 40 -13.12 6.87 19.83
CA GLY A 40 -13.17 8.34 19.87
C GLY A 40 -12.72 9.02 18.57
N HIS A 41 -11.98 8.32 17.70
CA HIS A 41 -11.52 8.85 16.41
C HIS A 41 -12.30 8.30 15.21
N VAL A 42 -13.08 7.22 15.41
CA VAL A 42 -13.98 6.66 14.39
C VAL A 42 -15.44 6.75 14.83
N PRO A 43 -16.39 7.00 13.92
CA PRO A 43 -17.81 6.86 14.20
C PRO A 43 -18.12 5.48 14.81
N ALA A 44 -19.02 5.42 15.80
CA ALA A 44 -19.36 4.18 16.50
C ALA A 44 -19.79 3.03 15.55
N VAL A 45 -20.37 3.36 14.40
CA VAL A 45 -20.76 2.41 13.35
C VAL A 45 -19.56 1.73 12.65
N ILE A 46 -18.38 2.36 12.67
CA ILE A 46 -17.14 1.84 12.08
C ILE A 46 -16.29 1.11 13.13
N LEU A 47 -16.52 1.36 14.44
CA LEU A 47 -15.71 0.80 15.53
C LEU A 47 -15.56 -0.75 15.47
N PRO A 48 -16.60 -1.55 15.15
CA PRO A 48 -16.44 -3.01 15.02
C PRO A 48 -15.54 -3.45 13.87
N TRP A 49 -15.24 -2.55 12.94
CA TRP A 49 -14.43 -2.79 11.75
C TRP A 49 -13.04 -2.14 11.84
N ALA A 50 -12.77 -1.39 12.90
CA ALA A 50 -11.52 -0.71 13.19
C ALA A 50 -10.68 -1.52 14.19
N GLY A 51 -9.47 -1.02 14.48
CA GLY A 51 -8.60 -1.60 15.50
C GLY A 51 -7.82 -2.83 15.04
N ALA A 52 -6.84 -3.21 15.86
CA ALA A 52 -5.98 -4.37 15.62
C ALA A 52 -6.72 -5.72 15.61
N SER A 53 -7.93 -5.74 16.20
CA SER A 53 -8.85 -6.88 16.25
C SER A 53 -9.87 -6.87 15.11
N GLY A 54 -9.90 -5.82 14.29
CA GLY A 54 -10.89 -5.67 13.21
C GLY A 54 -10.74 -6.70 12.08
N PRO A 55 -11.76 -6.87 11.22
CA PRO A 55 -11.75 -7.85 10.15
C PRO A 55 -10.60 -7.64 9.14
N LEU A 56 -10.27 -6.38 8.82
CA LEU A 56 -9.17 -6.08 7.91
C LEU A 56 -7.81 -6.43 8.52
N ALA A 57 -7.56 -6.03 9.77
CA ALA A 57 -6.32 -6.36 10.48
C ALA A 57 -6.13 -7.87 10.57
N THR A 58 -7.21 -8.59 10.92
CA THR A 58 -7.22 -10.05 11.01
C THR A 58 -6.99 -10.72 9.65
N PHE A 59 -7.59 -10.20 8.58
CA PHE A 59 -7.34 -10.66 7.22
C PHE A 59 -5.88 -10.47 6.81
N LEU A 60 -5.31 -9.26 7.00
CA LEU A 60 -3.95 -8.94 6.60
C LEU A 60 -2.90 -9.79 7.36
N LYS A 61 -3.09 -9.98 8.68
CA LYS A 61 -2.22 -10.85 9.52
C LYS A 61 -2.10 -12.26 8.95
N ASP A 62 -3.18 -12.78 8.40
CA ASP A 62 -3.23 -14.11 7.81
C ASP A 62 -2.81 -14.14 6.33
N PHE A 63 -3.21 -13.11 5.58
CA PHE A 63 -3.04 -13.03 4.13
C PHE A 63 -1.58 -12.82 3.74
N GLY A 64 -0.87 -11.92 4.41
CA GLY A 64 0.54 -11.62 4.12
C GLY A 64 1.45 -12.87 4.12
N PRO A 65 1.49 -13.64 5.22
CA PRO A 65 2.31 -14.85 5.29
C PRO A 65 1.85 -15.93 4.30
N ALA A 66 0.54 -16.08 4.08
CA ALA A 66 0.01 -17.04 3.12
C ALA A 66 0.40 -16.67 1.68
N LEU A 67 0.36 -15.38 1.35
CA LEU A 67 0.72 -14.85 0.05
C LEU A 67 2.20 -15.09 -0.25
N LEU A 68 3.10 -14.72 0.66
CA LEU A 68 4.55 -14.91 0.47
C LEU A 68 4.95 -16.39 0.45
N LYS A 69 4.22 -17.24 1.18
CA LYS A 69 4.43 -18.69 1.13
C LYS A 69 4.07 -19.26 -0.24
N LYS A 70 2.95 -18.81 -0.84
CA LYS A 70 2.51 -19.30 -2.14
C LYS A 70 3.34 -18.72 -3.28
N TYR A 71 3.66 -17.43 -3.21
CA TYR A 71 4.47 -16.72 -4.19
C TYR A 71 5.64 -16.06 -3.45
N PRO A 72 6.84 -16.65 -3.46
CA PRO A 72 8.03 -16.03 -2.86
C PRO A 72 8.68 -15.07 -3.87
N PRO A 73 8.41 -13.74 -3.82
CA PRO A 73 8.89 -12.83 -4.85
C PRO A 73 10.34 -12.43 -4.59
N LYS A 74 11.01 -11.96 -5.65
CA LYS A 74 12.33 -11.32 -5.55
C LYS A 74 12.23 -9.86 -5.05
N GLY A 75 11.05 -9.26 -5.18
CA GLY A 75 10.76 -7.88 -4.76
C GLY A 75 9.27 -7.59 -4.80
N ILE A 76 8.85 -6.54 -4.09
CA ILE A 76 7.47 -6.07 -4.05
C ILE A 76 7.41 -4.67 -4.66
N VAL A 77 6.54 -4.49 -5.64
CA VAL A 77 6.16 -3.17 -6.16
C VAL A 77 4.75 -2.87 -5.68
N VAL A 78 4.60 -1.82 -4.87
CA VAL A 78 3.32 -1.43 -4.28
C VAL A 78 2.85 -0.09 -4.83
N PHE A 79 1.66 -0.10 -5.43
CA PHE A 79 0.97 1.11 -5.87
C PHE A 79 0.13 1.64 -4.71
N SER A 80 0.47 2.83 -4.20
CA SER A 80 -0.28 3.46 -3.10
C SER A 80 -1.25 4.49 -3.61
N GLY A 81 -2.51 4.38 -3.17
CA GLY A 81 -3.51 5.43 -3.38
C GLY A 81 -3.28 6.70 -2.56
N HIS A 82 -2.29 6.79 -1.66
CA HIS A 82 -2.00 8.00 -0.88
C HIS A 82 -0.91 8.89 -1.45
N TRP A 83 -0.36 8.51 -2.59
CA TRP A 83 0.65 9.31 -3.25
C TRP A 83 0.31 9.47 -4.72
N GLU A 84 0.04 10.71 -5.10
CA GLU A 84 -0.29 11.11 -6.46
C GLU A 84 0.84 11.97 -7.01
N THR A 85 1.30 11.73 -8.24
CA THR A 85 2.30 12.58 -8.90
C THR A 85 2.31 12.38 -10.43
N TYR A 86 2.91 13.32 -11.14
CA TYR A 86 3.25 13.24 -12.57
C TYR A 86 4.64 12.63 -12.81
N GLY A 87 4.81 11.37 -12.42
CA GLY A 87 5.99 10.58 -12.80
C GLY A 87 7.18 10.62 -11.83
N GLU A 88 6.95 10.83 -10.54
CA GLU A 88 7.94 10.51 -9.50
C GLU A 88 7.70 9.10 -8.96
N LEU A 89 8.75 8.39 -8.54
CA LEU A 89 8.62 7.17 -7.75
C LEU A 89 9.79 7.03 -6.77
N THR A 90 9.62 6.24 -5.70
CA THR A 90 10.59 6.21 -4.60
C THR A 90 11.91 5.53 -4.97
N ASP A 91 13.03 6.13 -4.57
CA ASP A 91 14.33 5.46 -4.45
C ASP A 91 14.98 5.85 -3.11
N TYR A 92 14.73 5.04 -2.10
CA TYR A 92 15.24 5.28 -0.75
C TYR A 92 16.48 4.44 -0.43
N GLY A 93 17.05 3.76 -1.43
CA GLY A 93 18.19 2.86 -1.26
C GLY A 93 17.83 1.69 -0.35
N GLU A 94 18.71 1.35 0.59
CA GLU A 94 18.57 0.16 1.43
C GLU A 94 17.60 0.33 2.62
N SER A 95 17.05 1.52 2.85
CA SER A 95 16.12 1.77 3.95
C SER A 95 15.01 2.72 3.53
N ASN A 96 13.77 2.26 3.67
CA ASN A 96 12.60 3.08 3.39
C ASN A 96 12.20 3.90 4.64
N PRO A 97 12.32 5.23 4.63
CA PRO A 97 11.72 6.07 5.67
C PRO A 97 10.20 5.96 5.66
N LEU A 98 9.55 6.42 6.72
CA LEU A 98 8.09 6.48 6.85
C LEU A 98 7.61 7.93 6.82
N LEU A 99 6.50 8.17 6.13
CA LEU A 99 5.76 9.41 6.10
C LEU A 99 4.40 9.21 6.77
N TYR A 100 4.22 9.83 7.93
CA TYR A 100 2.96 9.82 8.67
C TYR A 100 1.96 10.82 8.04
N ASP A 101 1.34 10.43 6.94
CA ASP A 101 0.41 11.21 6.11
C ASP A 101 -1.03 11.25 6.68
N TYR A 102 -1.15 11.40 8.00
CA TYR A 102 -2.43 11.49 8.69
C TYR A 102 -2.45 12.57 9.78
N GLN A 103 -3.67 12.96 10.15
CA GLN A 103 -3.93 14.13 10.99
C GLN A 103 -3.27 14.02 12.38
N ARG A 104 -2.58 15.11 12.77
CA ARG A 104 -1.94 15.29 14.09
C ARG A 104 -2.88 15.18 15.29
N SER A 105 -4.18 15.20 15.07
CA SER A 105 -5.19 15.02 16.12
C SER A 105 -5.29 13.57 16.60
N LEU A 106 -4.69 12.60 15.89
CA LEU A 106 -4.60 11.23 16.36
C LEU A 106 -3.68 11.10 17.58
N ALA A 107 -3.92 10.06 18.39
CA ALA A 107 -3.13 9.79 19.58
C ALA A 107 -1.62 9.62 19.25
N PRO A 108 -0.71 10.00 20.18
CA PRO A 108 0.73 9.85 19.96
C PRO A 108 1.19 8.44 19.59
N SER A 109 0.49 7.42 20.09
CA SER A 109 0.74 6.00 19.78
C SER A 109 0.74 5.69 18.28
N PHE A 110 -0.02 6.43 17.46
CA PHE A 110 -0.01 6.26 16.00
C PHE A 110 1.27 6.77 15.35
N TYR A 111 2.01 7.67 15.98
CA TYR A 111 3.28 8.21 15.48
C TYR A 111 4.49 7.42 15.98
N GLU A 112 4.27 6.44 16.85
CA GLU A 112 5.27 5.50 17.36
C GLU A 112 5.27 4.18 16.56
N ILE A 113 4.39 4.06 15.57
CA ILE A 113 4.32 2.89 14.68
C ILE A 113 5.53 2.89 13.76
N ASP A 114 6.49 2.02 14.04
CA ASP A 114 7.66 1.78 13.19
C ASP A 114 7.37 0.74 12.10
N PHE A 115 8.16 0.70 11.04
CA PHE A 115 8.15 -0.37 10.04
C PHE A 115 9.48 -0.30 9.30
N GLU A 116 10.38 -1.22 9.64
CA GLU A 116 11.68 -1.30 8.99
C GLU A 116 11.56 -2.13 7.71
N SER A 117 11.93 -1.53 6.58
CA SER A 117 11.98 -2.23 5.30
C SER A 117 13.12 -1.78 4.41
N ARG A 118 13.50 -2.69 3.50
CA ARG A 118 14.58 -2.49 2.53
C ARG A 118 14.02 -2.03 1.18
N GLY A 119 14.60 -1.00 0.58
CA GLY A 119 14.31 -0.62 -0.80
C GLY A 119 15.24 -1.33 -1.79
N ASP A 120 15.02 -1.11 -3.08
CA ASP A 120 15.88 -1.64 -4.15
C ASP A 120 15.92 -0.66 -5.31
N THR A 121 17.05 0.03 -5.44
CA THR A 121 17.29 1.03 -6.50
C THR A 121 17.25 0.41 -7.89
N ALA A 122 17.69 -0.85 -8.06
CA ALA A 122 17.65 -1.51 -9.35
C ALA A 122 16.20 -1.85 -9.76
N LEU A 123 15.40 -2.33 -8.81
CA LEU A 123 13.96 -2.55 -9.02
C LEU A 123 13.23 -1.23 -9.30
N ALA A 124 13.52 -0.17 -8.55
CA ALA A 124 12.93 1.15 -8.77
C ALA A 124 13.29 1.69 -10.16
N GLN A 125 14.56 1.56 -10.57
CA GLN A 125 15.00 1.96 -11.91
C GLN A 125 14.30 1.13 -13.00
N ARG A 126 14.09 -0.17 -12.77
CA ARG A 126 13.36 -1.04 -13.68
C ARG A 126 11.92 -0.55 -13.92
N VAL A 127 11.24 -0.11 -12.86
CA VAL A 127 9.91 0.51 -12.96
C VAL A 127 9.96 1.81 -13.77
N VAL A 128 10.96 2.66 -13.53
CA VAL A 128 11.14 3.91 -14.31
C VAL A 128 11.31 3.61 -15.80
N ASP A 129 12.12 2.63 -16.15
CA ASP A 129 12.40 2.28 -17.54
C ASP A 129 11.14 1.75 -18.23
N LEU A 130 10.32 1.00 -17.51
CA LEU A 130 9.03 0.51 -17.98
C LEU A 130 8.02 1.62 -18.25
N TYR A 131 7.91 2.58 -17.34
CA TYR A 131 7.08 3.76 -17.54
C TYR A 131 7.52 4.54 -18.78
N LYS A 132 8.83 4.77 -18.92
CA LYS A 132 9.39 5.48 -20.08
C LYS A 132 9.15 4.74 -21.39
N ALA A 133 9.26 3.41 -21.39
CA ALA A 133 8.96 2.58 -22.57
C ALA A 133 7.48 2.69 -22.99
N ALA A 134 6.58 2.93 -22.03
CA ALA A 134 5.17 3.20 -22.28
C ALA A 134 4.84 4.68 -22.56
N GLY A 135 5.86 5.53 -22.77
CA GLY A 135 5.69 6.96 -23.05
C GLY A 135 5.33 7.81 -21.84
N GLN A 136 5.37 7.24 -20.63
CA GLN A 136 5.05 7.95 -19.39
C GLN A 136 6.28 8.65 -18.82
N ARG A 137 6.06 9.75 -18.10
CA ARG A 137 7.10 10.42 -17.32
C ARG A 137 7.41 9.55 -16.11
N ALA A 138 8.70 9.31 -15.85
CA ALA A 138 9.14 8.63 -14.63
C ALA A 138 10.56 9.05 -14.26
N ARG A 139 10.78 9.34 -12.97
CA ARG A 139 12.09 9.52 -12.36
C ARG A 139 12.10 8.97 -10.93
N LEU A 140 13.30 8.66 -10.46
CA LEU A 140 13.56 8.32 -9.06
C LEU A 140 13.62 9.59 -8.21
N THR A 141 13.06 9.50 -7.01
CA THR A 141 13.11 10.55 -5.99
C THR A 141 13.90 10.03 -4.78
N PRO A 142 15.07 10.62 -4.45
CA PRO A 142 15.91 10.18 -3.35
C PRO A 142 15.24 10.47 -2.00
N LYS A 143 15.69 9.81 -0.93
CA LYS A 143 15.21 10.04 0.45
C LYS A 143 15.41 11.48 0.97
N THR A 144 16.20 12.29 0.29
CA THR A 144 16.45 13.70 0.61
C THR A 144 15.48 14.65 -0.09
N GLU A 145 14.78 14.19 -1.12
CA GLU A 145 13.75 14.95 -1.83
C GLU A 145 12.39 14.60 -1.22
N ALA A 146 11.66 15.62 -0.80
CA ALA A 146 10.30 15.44 -0.33
C ALA A 146 9.42 14.96 -1.50
N ARG A 147 8.40 14.15 -1.21
CA ARG A 147 7.34 13.88 -2.17
C ARG A 147 6.75 15.21 -2.66
N GLY A 148 6.42 15.28 -3.95
CA GLY A 148 5.85 16.46 -4.60
C GLY A 148 4.43 16.79 -4.13
N GLU A 149 3.61 17.39 -4.99
CA GLU A 149 2.18 17.61 -4.71
C GLU A 149 1.46 16.25 -4.61
N ASP A 150 1.41 15.66 -3.42
CA ASP A 150 0.79 14.36 -3.15
C ASP A 150 -0.75 14.38 -3.14
N GLY A 151 -1.36 15.54 -3.40
CA GLY A 151 -2.80 15.77 -3.34
C GLY A 151 -3.41 15.66 -1.95
N ARG A 152 -2.61 15.39 -0.90
CA ARG A 152 -3.06 15.15 0.49
C ARG A 152 -2.55 16.20 1.47
N GLY A 153 -1.58 17.02 1.07
CA GLY A 153 -1.07 18.13 1.87
C GLY A 153 -0.04 17.71 2.91
N PHE A 154 0.55 16.52 2.76
CA PHE A 154 1.67 16.05 3.57
C PHE A 154 2.96 16.19 2.78
N THR A 155 4.04 16.53 3.47
CA THR A 155 5.34 16.72 2.83
C THR A 155 6.40 15.93 3.57
N GLY A 156 7.26 15.27 2.80
CA GLY A 156 8.37 14.49 3.32
C GLY A 156 8.68 13.27 2.44
N PRO A 157 9.85 12.65 2.64
CA PRO A 157 10.16 11.35 2.07
C PRO A 157 9.52 10.24 2.92
N GLY A 158 9.37 9.05 2.33
CA GLY A 158 9.03 7.83 3.06
C GLY A 158 7.65 7.29 2.76
N PHE A 159 7.44 6.00 3.03
CA PHE A 159 6.18 5.31 2.76
C PHE A 159 5.02 5.96 3.51
N ASP A 160 3.90 6.16 2.81
CA ASP A 160 2.65 6.58 3.44
C ASP A 160 1.98 5.43 4.18
N HIS A 161 1.00 5.76 5.01
CA HIS A 161 0.25 4.78 5.80
C HIS A 161 -0.51 3.77 4.96
N GLY A 162 -0.82 4.11 3.70
CA GLY A 162 -1.41 3.17 2.73
C GLY A 162 -0.49 1.98 2.43
N VAL A 163 0.81 2.12 2.68
CA VAL A 163 1.80 1.06 2.52
C VAL A 163 2.25 0.52 3.87
N PHE A 164 2.81 1.36 4.75
CA PHE A 164 3.51 0.82 5.93
C PHE A 164 2.58 0.20 6.98
N ILE A 165 1.34 0.68 7.13
CA ILE A 165 0.37 0.10 8.07
C ILE A 165 -0.02 -1.33 7.65
N PRO A 166 -0.57 -1.58 6.45
CA PRO A 166 -0.92 -2.93 6.06
C PRO A 166 0.30 -3.86 5.98
N PHE A 167 1.46 -3.35 5.56
CA PHE A 167 2.68 -4.17 5.49
C PHE A 167 3.17 -4.57 6.87
N ARG A 168 3.14 -3.67 7.86
CA ARG A 168 3.45 -4.03 9.25
C ARG A 168 2.50 -5.09 9.80
N ILE A 169 1.22 -5.01 9.46
CA ILE A 169 0.23 -6.02 9.88
C ILE A 169 0.53 -7.37 9.21
N MET A 170 0.85 -7.36 7.92
CA MET A 170 1.13 -8.56 7.12
C MET A 170 2.45 -9.24 7.48
N PHE A 171 3.49 -8.45 7.78
CA PHE A 171 4.88 -8.92 7.81
C PHE A 171 5.62 -8.64 9.12
N GLY A 172 5.00 -7.94 10.07
CA GLY A 172 5.62 -7.55 11.33
C GLY A 172 6.40 -6.24 11.26
N SER A 173 7.09 -5.91 12.34
CA SER A 173 7.78 -4.62 12.50
C SER A 173 9.04 -4.47 11.65
N VAL A 174 9.66 -5.59 11.29
CA VAL A 174 10.90 -5.65 10.50
C VAL A 174 10.67 -6.60 9.34
N PHE A 175 10.81 -6.08 8.11
CA PHE A 175 10.65 -6.84 6.88
C PHE A 175 11.68 -6.40 5.83
N THR A 176 12.83 -7.08 5.83
CA THR A 176 14.01 -6.67 5.04
C THR A 176 14.49 -7.71 4.04
N ASP A 177 14.01 -8.95 4.15
CA ASP A 177 14.40 -10.06 3.24
C ASP A 177 14.02 -9.75 1.79
N ILE A 178 12.80 -9.24 1.58
CA ILE A 178 12.27 -8.89 0.26
C ILE A 178 12.21 -7.36 0.14
N PRO A 179 12.81 -6.76 -0.89
CA PRO A 179 12.79 -5.32 -1.05
C PRO A 179 11.40 -4.82 -1.47
N ILE A 180 11.05 -3.62 -1.04
CA ILE A 180 9.80 -2.94 -1.35
C ILE A 180 10.10 -1.63 -2.07
N VAL A 181 9.45 -1.43 -3.22
CA VAL A 181 9.44 -0.17 -3.95
C VAL A 181 8.01 0.35 -3.99
N GLN A 182 7.82 1.57 -3.49
CA GLN A 182 6.54 2.24 -3.59
C GLN A 182 6.46 3.08 -4.85
N VAL A 183 5.35 2.90 -5.57
CA VAL A 183 4.99 3.62 -6.79
C VAL A 183 3.71 4.42 -6.51
N PRO A 184 3.64 5.69 -6.93
CA PRO A 184 2.43 6.49 -6.82
C PRO A 184 1.43 6.17 -7.94
N ILE A 185 0.23 6.72 -7.79
CA ILE A 185 -0.72 6.82 -8.89
C ILE A 185 -0.49 8.12 -9.67
N ASP A 186 -0.74 8.08 -10.98
CA ASP A 186 -0.73 9.28 -11.83
C ASP A 186 -1.80 10.31 -11.40
N SER A 187 -1.38 11.56 -11.19
CA SER A 187 -2.26 12.65 -10.72
C SER A 187 -3.36 13.07 -11.69
N SER A 188 -3.30 12.69 -12.97
CA SER A 188 -4.41 12.96 -13.89
C SER A 188 -5.63 12.09 -13.57
N LEU A 189 -5.44 10.99 -12.84
CA LEU A 189 -6.43 9.95 -12.57
C LEU A 189 -7.08 9.40 -13.86
N SER A 190 -6.41 9.54 -15.01
CA SER A 190 -6.89 9.02 -16.29
C SER A 190 -6.87 7.49 -16.27
N PRO A 191 -8.03 6.83 -16.50
CA PRO A 191 -8.08 5.38 -16.63
C PRO A 191 -7.18 4.86 -17.76
N GLU A 192 -7.06 5.63 -18.84
CA GLU A 192 -6.21 5.29 -19.98
C GLU A 192 -4.73 5.28 -19.59
N VAL A 193 -4.27 6.31 -18.86
CA VAL A 193 -2.90 6.38 -18.34
C VAL A 193 -2.62 5.21 -17.41
N HIS A 194 -3.51 4.92 -16.46
CA HIS A 194 -3.35 3.78 -15.55
C HIS A 194 -3.38 2.43 -16.26
N TRP A 195 -4.20 2.28 -17.31
CA TRP A 195 -4.23 1.08 -18.13
C TRP A 195 -2.91 0.87 -18.89
N ASP A 196 -2.36 1.93 -19.46
CA ASP A 196 -1.08 1.88 -20.17
C ASP A 196 0.08 1.57 -19.23
N VAL A 197 0.10 2.19 -18.05
CA VAL A 197 1.04 1.85 -16.96
C VAL A 197 0.89 0.38 -16.56
N GLY A 198 -0.33 -0.10 -16.35
CA GLY A 198 -0.60 -1.48 -15.97
C GLY A 198 -0.07 -2.51 -16.99
N LYS A 199 -0.20 -2.21 -18.28
CA LYS A 199 0.42 -3.01 -19.36
C LYS A 199 1.94 -2.97 -19.30
N ALA A 200 2.52 -1.79 -19.06
CA ALA A 200 3.96 -1.60 -18.99
C ALA A 200 4.57 -2.43 -17.86
N VAL A 201 4.01 -2.34 -16.65
CA VAL A 201 4.55 -3.04 -15.48
C VAL A 201 4.19 -4.52 -15.42
N ALA A 202 3.39 -5.03 -16.36
CA ALA A 202 2.96 -6.43 -16.37
C ALA A 202 4.14 -7.41 -16.45
N GLU A 203 5.25 -7.03 -17.11
CA GLU A 203 6.43 -7.89 -17.24
C GLU A 203 7.17 -8.12 -15.91
N LEU A 204 7.03 -7.22 -14.93
CA LEU A 204 7.63 -7.41 -13.60
C LEU A 204 7.14 -8.70 -12.94
N ARG A 205 5.89 -9.10 -13.23
CA ARG A 205 5.32 -10.36 -12.76
C ARG A 205 6.09 -11.57 -13.28
N GLU A 206 6.62 -11.46 -14.49
CA GLU A 206 7.43 -12.49 -15.15
C GLU A 206 8.88 -12.50 -14.63
N GLU A 207 9.34 -11.39 -14.08
CA GLU A 207 10.63 -11.25 -13.41
C GLU A 207 10.63 -11.81 -11.97
N GLY A 208 9.46 -12.22 -11.47
CA GLY A 208 9.25 -12.71 -10.11
C GLY A 208 8.98 -11.58 -9.10
N ILE A 209 8.50 -10.43 -9.55
CA ILE A 209 8.09 -9.31 -8.71
C ILE A 209 6.61 -9.43 -8.37
N LEU A 210 6.29 -9.32 -7.07
CA LEU A 210 4.92 -9.26 -6.59
C LEU A 210 4.41 -7.83 -6.72
N ILE A 211 3.34 -7.64 -7.49
CA ILE A 211 2.67 -6.34 -7.60
C ILE A 211 1.49 -6.31 -6.64
N LEU A 212 1.52 -5.33 -5.74
CA LEU A 212 0.46 -5.03 -4.80
C LEU A 212 -0.14 -3.66 -5.11
N SER A 213 -1.44 -3.51 -4.85
CA SER A 213 -2.09 -2.21 -4.86
C SER A 213 -2.91 -2.04 -3.59
N GLY A 214 -2.60 -0.96 -2.87
CA GLY A 214 -3.31 -0.56 -1.66
C GLY A 214 -4.25 0.61 -1.97
N GLY A 215 -5.54 0.40 -1.77
CA GLY A 215 -6.57 1.44 -1.97
C GLY A 215 -7.76 1.23 -1.06
N PHE A 216 -8.84 1.96 -1.30
CA PHE A 216 -10.17 1.65 -0.79
C PHE A 216 -11.16 1.70 -1.95
N THR A 217 -12.02 0.71 -2.10
CA THR A 217 -13.02 0.69 -3.18
C THR A 217 -14.09 1.77 -3.05
N VAL A 218 -14.20 2.43 -1.89
CA VAL A 218 -15.11 3.54 -1.60
C VAL A 218 -14.45 4.60 -0.70
N HIS A 219 -13.91 5.68 -1.28
CA HIS A 219 -13.27 6.78 -0.53
C HIS A 219 -14.24 7.91 -0.17
N ASN A 220 -15.38 7.60 0.44
CA ASN A 220 -16.35 8.63 0.80
C ASN A 220 -16.88 8.48 2.22
N LEU A 221 -15.98 8.37 3.20
CA LEU A 221 -16.29 8.36 4.63
C LEU A 221 -17.18 9.54 5.05
N HIS A 222 -17.06 10.70 4.39
CA HIS A 222 -17.94 11.87 4.60
C HIS A 222 -19.40 11.63 4.15
N ASN A 223 -19.62 10.79 3.13
CA ASN A 223 -20.96 10.45 2.63
C ASN A 223 -21.59 9.23 3.31
N ILE A 224 -20.81 8.44 4.05
CA ILE A 224 -21.33 7.30 4.82
C ILE A 224 -22.22 7.76 5.99
N SER A 225 -21.98 8.96 6.55
CA SER A 225 -22.78 9.46 7.69
C SER A 225 -24.10 10.16 7.32
N LYS A 226 -24.22 10.71 6.09
CA LYS A 226 -25.38 11.54 5.71
C LYS A 226 -26.51 10.80 4.99
N LYS A 227 -26.29 9.58 4.49
CA LYS A 227 -27.26 8.89 3.62
C LYS A 227 -27.98 7.69 4.25
N TYR A 228 -27.65 7.32 5.50
CA TYR A 228 -28.24 6.16 6.19
C TYR A 228 -28.97 6.49 7.50
N LEU A 229 -29.23 7.77 7.81
CA LEU A 229 -30.19 8.18 8.83
C LEU A 229 -31.50 8.59 8.16
N VAL A 230 -32.25 7.58 7.71
CA VAL A 230 -33.71 7.65 7.60
C VAL A 230 -34.27 6.51 8.44
N ALA A 231 -34.45 6.80 9.73
CA ALA A 231 -35.49 6.32 10.63
C ALA A 231 -35.40 7.15 11.91
#